data_AF-A0A2V4S1H6-F1
#
_entry.id   AF-A0A2V4S1H6-F1
#
_cell.length_a   1.000
_cell.length_b   1.000
_cell.length_c   1.000
_cell.angle_alpha   90.00
_cell.angle_beta   90.00
_cell.angle_gamma   90.00
#
_symmetry.space_group_name_H-M   'P 1'
#
loop_
_entity.id
_entity.type
_entity.pdbx_description
1 polymer ?
#
loop_
_entity_poly.entity_id
_entity_poly.type
_entity_poly.pdbx_seq_one_letter_code
_entity_poly.pdbx_strand_id
1 'polypeptide(L)'
;MPKDATLHQRHITPELVAALARHGEPLPPPEESEAFGAFFDRFGDARVVLLGEATHGTSEFYRARAAITRRLIERHGFTIVAVEADWPDAARIDDYVRHHAARPWRGPAFTRFPTWMWRNTEVAAFVDWLRGHNEGSTSADRVSFHGLDIYSLGESIHAVLTYLDRVNPEAAAAARRRYARLTPWQDQPAAYGSAVVVHGRDSCEDAVVAQLRELLVHRLDYMRNDGEAWFDAVQNARVVRAAESYYRVMYQGSTESWNLRDRHMFSTLQALLAHRGDGAKAVVWAHNSHVGNAAATAMGWEGQFNIGELCRMAHGDEAVLIGFGTDTGTVAAASDWDQPMEVKTVRPARPDSYEHAFLRAGHDRALTEWRNRKGPLARILQASLARERAIGVVYRPETELQSHYFDAALAEQFDAWVWFAHTAAVTPLDGGRPHGAPETWPFGL
;
A
#
# COMPACT_ATOMS: atom_id res chain seq x y z
N MET A 1 -36.50 -5.52 -27.29
CA MET A 1 -35.93 -4.38 -28.03
C MET A 1 -35.17 -3.48 -27.06
N PRO A 2 -33.93 -3.09 -27.32
CA PRO A 2 -32.92 -3.78 -28.13
C PRO A 2 -31.82 -4.39 -27.24
N LYS A 3 -31.51 -5.66 -27.55
CA LYS A 3 -30.24 -6.31 -27.26
C LYS A 3 -29.27 -5.73 -28.29
N ASP A 4 -28.52 -4.70 -27.93
CA ASP A 4 -27.31 -4.26 -28.64
C ASP A 4 -26.58 -3.26 -27.73
N ALA A 5 -26.10 -3.77 -26.59
CA ALA A 5 -24.90 -3.20 -26.00
C ALA A 5 -23.78 -3.73 -26.88
N THR A 6 -23.29 -2.90 -27.82
CA THR A 6 -22.05 -3.15 -28.52
C THR A 6 -21.04 -3.65 -27.50
N LEU A 7 -20.66 -4.93 -27.61
CA LEU A 7 -19.47 -5.46 -26.96
C LEU A 7 -18.35 -4.49 -27.31
N HIS A 8 -17.94 -3.63 -26.38
CA HIS A 8 -16.77 -2.79 -26.57
C HIS A 8 -15.64 -3.76 -26.94
N GLN A 9 -15.24 -3.74 -28.21
CA GLN A 9 -14.21 -4.63 -28.70
C GLN A 9 -12.94 -4.30 -27.88
N ARG A 10 -12.42 -5.30 -27.17
CA ARG A 10 -11.18 -5.25 -26.39
C ARG A 10 -9.98 -5.17 -27.33
N HIS A 11 -9.88 -4.08 -28.08
CA HIS A 11 -8.82 -3.88 -29.06
C HIS A 11 -8.14 -2.55 -28.80
N ILE A 12 -6.84 -2.64 -28.55
CA ILE A 12 -5.95 -1.48 -28.57
C ILE A 12 -5.98 -0.88 -29.97
N THR A 13 -6.51 0.33 -30.07
CA THR A 13 -6.64 1.01 -31.36
C THR A 13 -5.31 1.66 -31.76
N PRO A 14 -5.00 1.78 -33.07
CA PRO A 14 -3.85 2.55 -33.53
C PRO A 14 -3.90 4.03 -33.07
N GLU A 15 -5.11 4.58 -32.93
CA GLU A 15 -5.33 5.93 -32.39
C GLU A 15 -4.89 6.04 -30.93
N LEU A 16 -5.21 5.06 -30.08
CA LEU A 16 -4.75 5.02 -28.70
C LEU A 16 -3.23 4.96 -28.63
N VAL A 17 -2.60 4.07 -29.40
CA VAL A 17 -1.12 3.96 -29.42
C VAL A 17 -0.48 5.28 -29.86
N ALA A 18 -1.00 5.91 -30.91
CA ALA A 18 -0.47 7.19 -31.39
C ALA A 18 -0.68 8.33 -30.38
N ALA A 19 -1.78 8.31 -29.63
CA ALA A 19 -2.04 9.27 -28.56
C ALA A 19 -1.06 9.06 -27.39
N LEU A 20 -0.85 7.82 -26.94
CA LEU A 20 0.13 7.49 -25.91
C LEU A 20 1.56 7.86 -26.32
N ALA A 21 1.94 7.61 -27.58
CA ALA A 21 3.25 8.01 -28.10
C ALA A 21 3.46 9.53 -28.04
N ARG A 22 2.43 10.30 -28.40
CA ARG A 22 2.47 11.77 -28.43
C ARG A 22 2.47 12.39 -27.04
N HIS A 23 1.71 11.82 -26.11
CA HIS A 23 1.48 12.39 -24.78
C HIS A 23 2.36 11.79 -23.68
N GLY A 24 3.05 10.68 -23.96
CA GLY A 24 4.07 10.14 -23.07
C GLY A 24 5.29 11.06 -23.03
N GLU A 25 5.59 11.58 -21.86
CA GLU A 25 6.77 12.39 -21.57
C GLU A 25 7.91 11.45 -21.14
N PRO A 26 9.01 11.34 -21.91
CA PRO A 26 10.13 10.47 -21.55
C PRO A 26 10.70 10.84 -20.18
N LEU A 27 10.88 9.83 -19.32
CA LEU A 27 11.44 10.01 -17.99
C LEU A 27 12.94 9.68 -17.95
N PRO A 28 13.75 10.44 -17.19
CA PRO A 28 15.10 10.01 -16.85
C PRO A 28 15.06 8.70 -16.03
N PRO A 29 16.19 8.04 -15.81
CA PRO A 29 16.26 6.91 -14.87
C PRO A 29 15.83 7.34 -13.45
N PRO A 30 15.11 6.50 -12.68
CA PRO A 30 14.71 6.84 -11.31
C PRO A 30 15.89 6.98 -10.34
N GLU A 31 17.07 6.46 -10.68
CA GLU A 31 18.33 6.69 -9.97
C GLU A 31 18.73 8.17 -9.97
N GLU A 32 18.37 8.91 -11.01
CA GLU A 32 18.50 10.38 -11.08
C GLU A 32 17.33 11.04 -10.35
N SER A 33 17.22 10.76 -9.04
CA SER A 33 16.04 11.04 -8.21
C SER A 33 15.50 12.47 -8.32
N GLU A 34 16.37 13.49 -8.39
CA GLU A 34 15.94 14.89 -8.51
C GLU A 34 15.31 15.19 -9.87
N ALA A 35 15.94 14.73 -10.95
CA ALA A 35 15.47 14.93 -12.33
C ALA A 35 14.19 14.13 -12.59
N PHE A 36 14.12 12.90 -12.10
CA PHE A 36 12.93 12.06 -12.17
C PHE A 36 11.77 12.68 -11.40
N GLY A 37 12.02 13.03 -10.13
CA GLY A 37 11.00 13.58 -9.24
C GLY A 37 10.40 14.88 -9.76
N ALA A 38 11.18 15.75 -10.42
CA ALA A 38 10.71 17.04 -10.93
C ALA A 38 9.49 16.95 -11.86
N PHE A 39 9.33 15.86 -12.62
CA PHE A 39 8.14 15.65 -13.46
C PHE A 39 6.83 15.59 -12.66
N PHE A 40 6.91 15.25 -11.38
CA PHE A 40 5.79 15.04 -10.47
C PHE A 40 5.45 16.29 -9.66
N ASP A 41 6.14 17.42 -9.88
CA ASP A 41 5.80 18.71 -9.24
C ASP A 41 4.35 19.12 -9.49
N ARG A 42 3.80 18.76 -10.65
CA ARG A 42 2.41 19.00 -11.05
C ARG A 42 1.36 18.31 -10.16
N PHE A 43 1.78 17.36 -9.34
CA PHE A 43 0.92 16.68 -8.37
C PHE A 43 1.11 17.22 -6.94
N GLY A 44 1.99 18.20 -6.75
CA GLY A 44 2.36 18.75 -5.45
C GLY A 44 1.23 19.41 -4.67
N ASP A 45 0.23 19.95 -5.36
CA ASP A 45 -0.94 20.58 -4.71
C ASP A 45 -1.93 19.56 -4.13
N ALA A 46 -1.81 18.28 -4.48
CA ALA A 46 -2.68 17.24 -3.96
C ALA A 46 -2.53 17.07 -2.44
N ARG A 47 -3.64 16.70 -1.79
CA ARG A 47 -3.63 16.30 -0.38
C ARG A 47 -3.11 14.88 -0.22
N VAL A 48 -3.49 13.99 -1.14
CA VAL A 48 -3.06 12.59 -1.14
C VAL A 48 -2.58 12.22 -2.53
N VAL A 49 -1.36 11.72 -2.64
CA VAL A 49 -0.83 11.12 -3.87
C VAL A 49 -0.69 9.63 -3.63
N LEU A 50 -1.46 8.83 -4.35
CA LEU A 50 -1.40 7.38 -4.29
C LEU A 50 -0.56 6.87 -5.47
N LEU A 51 0.51 6.14 -5.16
CA LEU A 51 1.46 5.57 -6.10
C LEU A 51 1.29 4.05 -6.14
N GLY A 52 0.79 3.58 -7.28
CA GLY A 52 0.58 2.18 -7.59
C GLY A 52 1.86 1.39 -7.85
N GLU A 53 1.69 0.12 -8.15
CA GLU A 53 2.66 -0.74 -8.81
C GLU A 53 1.92 -1.89 -9.50
N ALA A 54 2.30 -2.25 -10.73
CA ALA A 54 1.72 -3.43 -11.41
C ALA A 54 2.26 -4.75 -10.86
N THR A 55 3.35 -4.70 -10.08
CA THR A 55 3.94 -5.87 -9.42
C THR A 55 4.55 -5.50 -8.07
N HIS A 56 4.46 -6.36 -7.05
CA HIS A 56 5.09 -6.10 -5.73
C HIS A 56 6.62 -6.28 -5.68
N GLY A 57 7.23 -6.91 -6.69
CA GLY A 57 8.61 -7.37 -6.64
C GLY A 57 9.54 -6.74 -7.68
N THR A 58 9.22 -5.55 -8.18
CA THR A 58 9.95 -4.87 -9.26
C THR A 58 10.75 -3.67 -8.74
N SER A 59 12.06 -3.67 -8.99
CA SER A 59 13.03 -2.69 -8.52
C SER A 59 12.73 -1.26 -8.97
N GLU A 60 12.45 -1.07 -10.26
CA GLU A 60 12.20 0.25 -10.86
C GLU A 60 10.98 0.93 -10.24
N PHE A 61 9.94 0.17 -9.87
CA PHE A 61 8.75 0.72 -9.22
C PHE A 61 9.07 1.26 -7.83
N TYR A 62 9.88 0.56 -7.02
CA TYR A 62 10.33 1.10 -5.72
C TYR A 62 11.20 2.34 -5.89
N ARG A 63 12.16 2.33 -6.83
CA ARG A 63 13.04 3.49 -7.07
C ARG A 63 12.25 4.71 -7.56
N ALA A 64 11.31 4.51 -8.48
CA ALA A 64 10.45 5.57 -8.96
C ALA A 64 9.55 6.14 -7.85
N ARG A 65 8.88 5.27 -7.07
CA ARG A 65 8.08 5.70 -5.90
C ARG A 65 8.94 6.47 -4.90
N ALA A 66 10.16 6.02 -4.63
CA ALA A 66 11.10 6.73 -3.77
C ALA A 66 11.44 8.12 -4.35
N ALA A 67 11.81 8.23 -5.63
CA ALA A 67 12.16 9.49 -6.26
C ALA A 67 11.00 10.52 -6.27
N ILE A 68 9.79 10.05 -6.59
CA ILE A 68 8.56 10.88 -6.53
C ILE A 68 8.33 11.36 -5.10
N THR A 69 8.36 10.43 -4.13
CA THR A 69 8.08 10.74 -2.73
C THR A 69 9.09 11.72 -2.15
N ARG A 70 10.38 11.55 -2.47
CA ARG A 70 11.45 12.50 -2.10
C ARG A 70 11.12 13.90 -2.58
N ARG A 71 10.76 14.05 -3.86
CA ARG A 71 10.40 15.36 -4.43
C ARG A 71 9.19 15.98 -3.74
N LEU A 72 8.14 15.20 -3.51
CA LEU A 72 6.92 15.66 -2.86
C LEU A 72 7.18 16.11 -1.42
N ILE A 73 8.03 15.40 -0.69
CA ILE A 73 8.48 15.78 0.65
C ILE A 73 9.26 17.11 0.60
N GLU A 74 10.32 17.18 -0.22
CA GLU A 74 11.26 18.30 -0.23
C GLU A 74 10.65 19.61 -0.73
N ARG A 75 9.70 19.55 -1.67
CA ARG A 75 9.20 20.73 -2.40
C ARG A 75 7.73 21.04 -2.16
N HIS A 76 6.93 20.07 -1.74
CA HIS A 76 5.46 20.19 -1.75
C HIS A 76 4.80 19.95 -0.38
N GLY A 77 5.61 19.77 0.67
CA GLY A 77 5.14 19.72 2.05
C GLY A 77 4.46 18.41 2.44
N PHE A 78 4.79 17.30 1.77
CA PHE A 78 4.32 15.97 2.16
C PHE A 78 5.06 15.51 3.41
N THR A 79 4.31 15.14 4.45
CA THR A 79 4.87 14.77 5.77
C THR A 79 4.49 13.37 6.23
N ILE A 80 3.72 12.64 5.43
CA ILE A 80 3.28 11.28 5.72
C ILE A 80 3.63 10.39 4.53
N VAL A 81 4.39 9.33 4.78
CA VAL A 81 4.57 8.20 3.86
C VAL A 81 3.78 7.03 4.43
N ALA A 82 2.76 6.59 3.71
CA ALA A 82 1.92 5.48 4.11
C ALA A 82 2.07 4.33 3.11
N VAL A 83 2.24 3.10 3.57
CA VAL A 83 2.51 1.95 2.69
C VAL A 83 1.57 0.79 2.98
N GLU A 84 1.36 -0.07 1.98
CA GLU A 84 0.64 -1.35 2.09
C GLU A 84 1.45 -2.38 2.92
N ALA A 85 1.74 -2.02 4.16
CA ALA A 85 2.44 -2.82 5.15
C ALA A 85 1.63 -2.91 6.44
N ASP A 86 1.93 -3.93 7.22
CA ASP A 86 1.44 -4.06 8.58
C ASP A 86 1.84 -2.84 9.43
N TRP A 87 0.86 -2.24 10.12
CA TRP A 87 1.06 -1.05 10.97
C TRP A 87 2.27 -1.13 11.90
N PRO A 88 2.42 -2.20 12.72
CA PRO A 88 3.45 -2.21 13.74
C PRO A 88 4.83 -2.55 13.13
N ASP A 89 4.90 -3.26 12.00
CA ASP A 89 6.16 -3.47 11.25
C ASP A 89 6.68 -2.13 10.69
N ALA A 90 5.80 -1.35 10.07
CA ALA A 90 6.14 -0.02 9.58
C ALA A 90 6.48 0.96 10.72
N ALA A 91 5.94 0.79 11.92
CA ALA A 91 6.32 1.59 13.09
C ALA A 91 7.80 1.46 13.46
N ARG A 92 8.47 0.34 13.10
CA ARG A 92 9.92 0.19 13.26
C ARG A 92 10.71 1.04 12.28
N ILE A 93 10.22 1.14 11.04
CA ILE A 93 10.78 2.09 10.07
C ILE A 93 10.56 3.52 10.58
N ASP A 94 9.36 3.82 11.09
CA ASP A 94 9.01 5.13 11.62
C ASP A 94 9.95 5.57 12.76
N ASP A 95 10.18 4.69 13.75
CA ASP A 95 11.10 4.97 14.84
C ASP A 95 12.51 5.28 14.33
N TYR A 96 12.98 4.52 13.33
CA TYR A 96 14.25 4.76 12.70
C TYR A 96 14.30 6.11 11.98
N VAL A 97 13.34 6.42 11.12
CA VAL A 97 13.39 7.65 10.32
C VAL A 97 13.13 8.90 11.15
N ARG A 98 12.37 8.80 12.25
CA ARG A 98 12.11 9.93 13.15
C ARG A 98 13.06 10.01 14.34
N HIS A 99 14.11 9.18 14.38
CA HIS A 99 15.12 9.14 15.44
C HIS A 99 14.54 8.87 16.84
N HIS A 100 13.49 8.06 16.92
CA HIS A 100 12.96 7.60 18.19
C HIS A 100 13.83 6.50 18.80
N ALA A 101 13.69 6.30 20.11
CA ALA A 101 14.28 5.15 20.79
C ALA A 101 13.63 3.85 20.31
N ALA A 102 14.37 2.75 20.38
CA ALA A 102 13.82 1.44 20.08
C ALA A 102 12.67 1.09 21.04
N ARG A 103 11.58 0.53 20.51
CA ARG A 103 10.44 0.03 21.28
C ARG A 103 10.54 -1.50 21.53
N PRO A 104 9.95 -2.03 22.62
CA PRO A 104 9.85 -3.47 22.84
C PRO A 104 9.05 -4.17 21.74
N TRP A 105 9.47 -5.38 21.37
CA TRP A 105 8.90 -6.12 20.24
C TRP A 105 9.15 -7.64 20.36
N ARG A 106 8.36 -8.50 19.67
CA ARG A 106 8.46 -9.97 19.81
C ARG A 106 9.38 -10.69 18.80
N GLY A 107 9.80 -10.05 17.71
CA GLY A 107 10.71 -10.63 16.70
C GLY A 107 11.36 -9.65 15.71
N PRO A 108 11.82 -10.07 14.53
CA PRO A 108 12.25 -9.15 13.47
C PRO A 108 11.03 -8.51 12.76
N ALA A 109 11.22 -7.39 12.08
CA ALA A 109 10.17 -6.78 11.24
C ALA A 109 10.06 -7.51 9.90
N PHE A 110 8.88 -7.48 9.28
CA PHE A 110 8.67 -7.94 7.90
C PHE A 110 9.09 -9.41 7.69
N THR A 111 8.81 -10.26 8.68
CA THR A 111 9.10 -11.71 8.62
C THR A 111 7.91 -12.53 8.14
N ARG A 112 6.71 -11.93 8.09
CA ARG A 112 5.54 -12.56 7.49
C ARG A 112 5.71 -12.58 5.97
N PHE A 113 5.20 -13.62 5.32
CA PHE A 113 5.16 -13.69 3.88
C PHE A 113 4.38 -12.50 3.28
N PRO A 114 4.88 -11.89 2.18
CA PRO A 114 6.23 -12.07 1.62
C PRO A 114 7.30 -11.30 2.41
N THR A 115 8.46 -11.92 2.64
CA THR A 115 9.53 -11.30 3.43
C THR A 115 10.32 -10.24 2.68
N TRP A 116 10.21 -10.13 1.34
CA TRP A 116 11.05 -9.26 0.51
C TRP A 116 10.38 -7.94 0.08
N MET A 117 9.05 -7.85 0.20
CA MET A 117 8.27 -6.73 -0.36
C MET A 117 8.70 -5.39 0.23
N TRP A 118 8.86 -5.30 1.54
CA TRP A 118 9.34 -4.08 2.21
C TRP A 118 10.79 -4.18 2.70
N ARG A 119 11.36 -5.39 2.67
CA ARG A 119 12.73 -5.68 3.12
C ARG A 119 13.62 -5.97 1.92
N ASN A 120 13.89 -4.92 1.16
CA ASN A 120 14.76 -4.94 -0.02
C ASN A 120 15.68 -3.72 -0.04
N THR A 121 16.65 -3.74 -0.94
CA THR A 121 17.66 -2.70 -1.07
C THR A 121 17.08 -1.33 -1.39
N GLU A 122 16.01 -1.26 -2.19
CA GLU A 122 15.38 -0.02 -2.63
C GLU A 122 14.66 0.68 -1.47
N VAL A 123 13.87 -0.07 -0.69
CA VAL A 123 13.22 0.45 0.51
C VAL A 123 14.26 0.86 1.54
N ALA A 124 15.31 0.07 1.75
CA ALA A 124 16.38 0.45 2.67
C ALA A 124 17.03 1.79 2.30
N ALA A 125 17.38 1.98 1.03
CA ALA A 125 17.96 3.23 0.54
C ALA A 125 16.99 4.43 0.67
N PHE A 126 15.68 4.21 0.50
CA PHE A 126 14.69 5.25 0.74
C PHE A 126 14.57 5.61 2.22
N VAL A 127 14.51 4.61 3.09
CA VAL A 127 14.40 4.77 4.55
C VAL A 127 15.62 5.49 5.13
N ASP A 128 16.83 5.14 4.66
CA ASP A 128 18.06 5.83 5.07
C ASP A 128 18.08 7.29 4.65
N TRP A 129 17.64 7.58 3.42
CA TRP A 129 17.47 8.96 2.98
C TRP A 129 16.43 9.70 3.82
N LEU A 130 15.30 9.06 4.16
CA LEU A 130 14.23 9.69 4.93
C LEU A 130 14.68 10.04 6.35
N ARG A 131 15.49 9.16 6.96
CA ARG A 131 16.17 9.46 8.22
C ARG A 131 17.09 10.69 8.09
N GLY A 132 17.92 10.74 7.05
CA GLY A 132 18.78 11.90 6.78
C GLY A 132 18.00 13.19 6.55
N HIS A 133 16.86 13.13 5.85
CA HIS A 133 15.97 14.28 5.65
C HIS A 133 15.36 14.79 6.96
N ASN A 134 14.98 13.86 7.85
CA ASN A 134 14.44 14.17 9.16
C ASN A 134 15.50 14.68 10.16
N GLU A 135 16.78 14.51 9.85
CA GLU A 135 17.88 15.02 10.66
C GLU A 135 17.83 16.56 10.71
N GLY A 136 17.96 17.13 11.90
CA GLY A 136 17.87 18.59 12.10
C GLY A 136 16.46 19.18 12.06
N SER A 137 15.44 18.42 11.63
CA SER A 137 14.03 18.84 11.70
C SER A 137 13.47 18.72 13.12
N THR A 138 12.52 19.60 13.47
CA THR A 138 11.80 19.51 14.76
C THR A 138 10.93 18.26 14.78
N SER A 139 10.60 17.75 15.97
CA SER A 139 9.79 16.53 16.10
C SER A 139 8.44 16.63 15.38
N ALA A 140 7.85 17.83 15.30
CA ALA A 140 6.55 18.06 14.65
C ALA A 140 6.65 18.10 13.13
N ASP A 141 7.83 18.43 12.58
CA ASP A 141 8.06 18.60 11.14
C ASP A 141 8.58 17.32 10.48
N ARG A 142 9.13 16.37 11.27
CA ARG A 142 9.67 15.11 10.76
C ARG A 142 8.62 14.30 9.99
N VAL A 143 8.97 13.91 8.78
CA VAL A 143 8.15 13.04 7.95
C VAL A 143 8.01 11.69 8.63
N SER A 144 6.79 11.19 8.73
CA SER A 144 6.49 9.90 9.37
C SER A 144 6.26 8.80 8.35
N PHE A 145 6.51 7.56 8.74
CA PHE A 145 6.34 6.36 7.92
C PHE A 145 5.33 5.42 8.57
N HIS A 146 4.30 4.99 7.85
CA HIS A 146 3.21 4.20 8.45
C HIS A 146 2.74 3.07 7.56
N GLY A 147 2.35 1.96 8.19
CA GLY A 147 1.65 0.87 7.52
C GLY A 147 0.16 1.15 7.49
N LEU A 148 -0.56 0.65 6.50
CA LEU A 148 -2.01 0.77 6.41
C LEU A 148 -2.74 -0.55 6.64
N ASP A 149 -2.05 -1.69 6.60
CA ASP A 149 -2.62 -3.03 6.49
C ASP A 149 -2.98 -3.67 7.85
N ILE A 150 -3.68 -4.81 7.80
CA ILE A 150 -4.42 -5.40 8.94
C ILE A 150 -3.91 -6.75 9.46
N TYR A 151 -2.90 -7.36 8.85
CA TYR A 151 -2.56 -8.76 9.13
C TYR A 151 -1.85 -8.98 10.48
N SER A 152 -1.27 -7.94 11.05
CA SER A 152 -0.45 -7.96 12.27
C SER A 152 -1.23 -8.08 13.60
N LEU A 153 -2.07 -9.11 13.75
CA LEU A 153 -2.89 -9.32 14.96
C LEU A 153 -2.05 -9.44 16.24
N GLY A 154 -1.04 -10.31 16.24
CA GLY A 154 -0.22 -10.60 17.42
C GLY A 154 0.58 -9.39 17.90
N GLU A 155 1.32 -8.75 17.00
CA GLU A 155 2.13 -7.57 17.31
C GLU A 155 1.27 -6.37 17.71
N SER A 156 0.09 -6.20 17.10
CA SER A 156 -0.84 -5.14 17.51
C SER A 156 -1.37 -5.34 18.93
N ILE A 157 -1.68 -6.59 19.32
CA ILE A 157 -2.02 -6.90 20.73
C ILE A 157 -0.85 -6.55 21.64
N HIS A 158 0.37 -6.95 21.28
CA HIS A 158 1.56 -6.68 22.08
C HIS A 158 1.81 -5.17 22.27
N ALA A 159 1.68 -4.38 21.21
CA ALA A 159 1.84 -2.93 21.26
C ALA A 159 0.82 -2.27 22.20
N VAL A 160 -0.46 -2.66 22.13
CA VAL A 160 -1.51 -2.16 23.03
C VAL A 160 -1.19 -2.49 24.49
N LEU A 161 -0.80 -3.74 24.78
CA LEU A 161 -0.50 -4.17 26.13
C LEU A 161 0.73 -3.44 26.69
N THR A 162 1.78 -3.29 25.89
CA THR A 162 3.02 -2.60 26.29
C THR A 162 2.78 -1.13 26.62
N TYR A 163 1.95 -0.44 25.83
CA TYR A 163 1.54 0.92 26.13
C TYR A 163 0.78 1.01 27.46
N LEU A 164 -0.22 0.13 27.64
CA LEU A 164 -1.04 0.12 28.86
C LEU A 164 -0.24 -0.25 30.11
N ASP A 165 0.71 -1.19 30.03
CA ASP A 165 1.57 -1.54 31.17
C ASP A 165 2.33 -0.31 31.71
N ARG A 166 2.68 0.65 30.84
CA ARG A 166 3.36 1.90 31.22
C ARG A 166 2.41 2.93 31.81
N VAL A 167 1.25 3.15 31.18
CA VAL A 167 0.38 4.30 31.51
C VAL A 167 -0.76 3.95 32.46
N ASN A 168 -1.24 2.69 32.46
CA ASN A 168 -2.32 2.22 33.32
C ASN A 168 -2.27 0.68 33.47
N PRO A 169 -1.50 0.15 34.45
CA PRO A 169 -1.34 -1.28 34.67
C PRO A 169 -2.65 -2.05 34.95
N GLU A 170 -3.65 -1.39 35.56
CA GLU A 170 -4.95 -2.02 35.80
C GLU A 170 -5.72 -2.24 34.48
N ALA A 171 -5.72 -1.23 33.61
CA ALA A 171 -6.27 -1.35 32.27
C ALA A 171 -5.50 -2.39 31.43
N ALA A 172 -4.18 -2.50 31.61
CA ALA A 172 -3.37 -3.54 30.97
C ALA A 172 -3.82 -4.95 31.40
N ALA A 173 -4.07 -5.16 32.70
CA ALA A 173 -4.58 -6.44 33.20
C ALA A 173 -5.98 -6.76 32.64
N ALA A 174 -6.85 -5.77 32.49
CA ALA A 174 -8.14 -5.93 31.83
C ALA A 174 -8.00 -6.29 30.34
N ALA A 175 -7.10 -5.62 29.63
CA ALA A 175 -6.80 -5.89 28.22
C ALA A 175 -6.27 -7.31 28.00
N ARG A 176 -5.37 -7.79 28.86
CA ARG A 176 -4.87 -9.18 28.82
C ARG A 176 -6.01 -10.19 28.94
N ARG A 177 -6.98 -9.97 29.83
CA ARG A 177 -8.16 -10.84 29.96
C ARG A 177 -9.02 -10.83 28.70
N ARG A 178 -9.21 -9.68 28.06
CA ARG A 178 -9.99 -9.55 26.82
C ARG A 178 -9.32 -10.25 25.63
N TYR A 179 -7.99 -10.11 25.50
CA TYR A 179 -7.21 -10.73 24.43
C TYR A 179 -6.81 -12.19 24.69
N ALA A 180 -7.07 -12.73 25.87
CA ALA A 180 -6.67 -14.10 26.24
C ALA A 180 -7.15 -15.16 25.24
N ARG A 181 -8.38 -15.03 24.71
CA ARG A 181 -8.93 -15.97 23.73
C ARG A 181 -8.27 -15.91 22.34
N LEU A 182 -7.64 -14.78 22.00
CA LEU A 182 -6.86 -14.61 20.77
C LEU A 182 -5.42 -15.07 20.92
N THR A 183 -4.92 -15.23 22.15
CA THR A 183 -3.52 -15.57 22.43
C THR A 183 -3.04 -16.84 21.71
N PRO A 184 -3.82 -17.95 21.66
CA PRO A 184 -3.40 -19.16 20.94
C PRO A 184 -3.24 -18.98 19.42
N TRP A 185 -3.76 -17.88 18.86
CA TRP A 185 -3.86 -17.65 17.43
C TRP A 185 -3.03 -16.45 16.95
N GLN A 186 -2.25 -15.82 17.83
CA GLN A 186 -1.49 -14.60 17.51
C GLN A 186 -0.55 -14.80 16.33
N ASP A 187 0.06 -15.98 16.24
CA ASP A 187 1.02 -16.34 15.19
C ASP A 187 0.36 -17.08 14.00
N GLN A 188 -0.91 -17.50 14.16
CA GLN A 188 -1.69 -18.17 13.11
C GLN A 188 -3.15 -17.66 13.06
N PRO A 189 -3.39 -16.38 12.72
CA PRO A 189 -4.73 -15.81 12.82
C PRO A 189 -5.74 -16.41 11.81
N ALA A 190 -5.28 -16.98 10.69
CA ALA A 190 -6.14 -17.73 9.79
C ALA A 190 -6.78 -18.95 10.49
N ALA A 191 -6.04 -19.63 11.36
CA ALA A 191 -6.57 -20.76 12.14
C ALA A 191 -7.67 -20.31 13.13
N TYR A 192 -7.60 -19.08 13.66
CA TYR A 192 -8.70 -18.50 14.43
C TYR A 192 -9.97 -18.34 13.59
N GLY A 193 -9.86 -17.79 12.39
CA GLY A 193 -10.98 -17.63 11.46
C GLY A 193 -11.69 -18.95 11.18
N SER A 194 -10.91 -19.99 10.86
CA SER A 194 -11.41 -21.35 10.65
C SER A 194 -12.08 -21.91 11.91
N ALA A 195 -11.47 -21.73 13.09
CA ALA A 195 -12.03 -22.20 14.35
C ALA A 195 -13.41 -21.59 14.66
N VAL A 196 -13.62 -20.32 14.33
CA VAL A 196 -14.91 -19.64 14.54
C VAL A 196 -15.93 -20.03 13.48
N VAL A 197 -15.57 -19.94 12.19
CA VAL A 197 -16.54 -20.08 11.08
C VAL A 197 -16.81 -21.54 10.75
N VAL A 198 -15.77 -22.39 10.72
CA VAL A 198 -15.87 -23.80 10.32
C VAL A 198 -16.15 -24.69 11.53
N HIS A 199 -15.53 -24.40 12.67
CA HIS A 199 -15.62 -25.25 13.87
C HIS A 199 -16.54 -24.70 14.96
N GLY A 200 -17.28 -23.60 14.69
CA GLY A 200 -18.34 -23.10 15.54
C GLY A 200 -17.90 -22.60 16.92
N ARG A 201 -16.63 -22.17 17.07
CA ARG A 201 -16.17 -21.53 18.30
C ARG A 201 -16.71 -20.11 18.43
N ASP A 202 -16.89 -19.65 19.67
CA ASP A 202 -17.25 -18.27 19.96
C ASP A 202 -16.20 -17.27 19.46
N SER A 203 -16.65 -16.14 18.93
CA SER A 203 -15.76 -15.07 18.50
C SER A 203 -15.21 -14.25 19.68
N CYS A 204 -14.14 -13.52 19.39
CA CYS A 204 -13.52 -12.56 20.30
C CYS A 204 -13.99 -11.12 20.06
N GLU A 205 -14.88 -10.92 19.08
CA GLU A 205 -15.39 -9.62 18.62
C GLU A 205 -15.80 -8.69 19.77
N ASP A 206 -16.71 -9.12 20.65
CA ASP A 206 -17.19 -8.29 21.77
C ASP A 206 -16.05 -7.84 22.70
N ALA A 207 -15.11 -8.73 22.98
CA ALA A 207 -13.98 -8.44 23.86
C ALA A 207 -13.00 -7.45 23.21
N VAL A 208 -12.73 -7.60 21.92
CA VAL A 208 -11.85 -6.71 21.17
C VAL A 208 -12.49 -5.33 20.99
N VAL A 209 -13.78 -5.27 20.68
CA VAL A 209 -14.55 -4.02 20.60
C VAL A 209 -14.58 -3.32 21.95
N ALA A 210 -14.82 -4.05 23.04
CA ALA A 210 -14.78 -3.50 24.39
C ALA A 210 -13.40 -2.91 24.72
N GLN A 211 -12.31 -3.58 24.33
CA GLN A 211 -10.96 -3.07 24.56
C GLN A 211 -10.68 -1.76 23.80
N LEU A 212 -11.07 -1.69 22.51
CA LEU A 212 -10.93 -0.44 21.75
C LEU A 212 -11.79 0.68 22.34
N ARG A 213 -13.03 0.38 22.75
CA ARG A 213 -13.91 1.37 23.39
C ARG A 213 -13.29 1.92 24.68
N GLU A 214 -12.70 1.08 25.51
CA GLU A 214 -12.05 1.52 26.75
C GLU A 214 -10.89 2.50 26.48
N LEU A 215 -10.01 2.20 25.53
CA LEU A 215 -8.93 3.11 25.13
C LEU A 215 -9.45 4.47 24.64
N LEU A 216 -10.57 4.47 23.91
CA LEU A 216 -11.19 5.69 23.39
C LEU A 216 -11.92 6.50 24.48
N VAL A 217 -12.50 5.85 25.49
CA VAL A 217 -13.13 6.53 26.64
C VAL A 217 -12.08 7.33 27.40
N HIS A 218 -10.88 6.79 27.59
CA HIS A 218 -9.77 7.46 28.27
C HIS A 218 -8.96 8.42 27.37
N ARG A 219 -9.47 8.80 26.19
CA ARG A 219 -8.70 9.63 25.24
C ARG A 219 -8.20 10.93 25.87
N LEU A 220 -9.05 11.61 26.65
CA LEU A 220 -8.71 12.94 27.16
C LEU A 220 -7.61 12.87 28.23
N ASP A 221 -7.58 11.77 28.99
CA ASP A 221 -6.59 11.53 30.05
C ASP A 221 -5.24 11.15 29.45
N TYR A 222 -5.24 10.27 28.43
CA TYR A 222 -4.01 9.77 27.81
C TYR A 222 -3.41 10.74 26.77
N MET A 223 -4.25 11.40 25.95
CA MET A 223 -3.75 12.31 24.89
C MET A 223 -3.00 13.52 25.47
N ARG A 224 -3.36 14.00 26.66
CA ARG A 224 -2.74 15.18 27.28
C ARG A 224 -1.25 14.98 27.61
N ASN A 225 -0.82 13.73 27.81
CA ASN A 225 0.54 13.41 28.24
C ASN A 225 1.32 12.57 27.21
N ASP A 226 0.65 11.80 26.35
CA ASP A 226 1.26 10.77 25.49
C ASP A 226 0.75 10.84 24.02
N GLY A 227 0.31 11.99 23.50
CA GLY A 227 -0.39 12.18 22.22
C GLY A 227 -0.05 11.19 21.07
N GLU A 228 1.21 11.09 20.64
CA GLU A 228 1.62 10.15 19.58
C GLU A 228 1.60 8.68 20.04
N ALA A 229 2.11 8.37 21.24
CA ALA A 229 2.14 7.00 21.76
C ALA A 229 0.73 6.45 22.02
N TRP A 230 -0.19 7.31 22.47
CA TRP A 230 -1.60 6.99 22.58
C TRP A 230 -2.22 6.74 21.21
N PHE A 231 -1.93 7.59 20.22
CA PHE A 231 -2.44 7.43 18.85
C PHE A 231 -1.99 6.08 18.26
N ASP A 232 -0.71 5.74 18.42
CA ASP A 232 -0.15 4.44 18.01
C ASP A 232 -0.85 3.26 18.72
N ALA A 233 -1.06 3.34 20.04
CA ALA A 233 -1.78 2.30 20.79
C ALA A 233 -3.24 2.14 20.33
N VAL A 234 -3.95 3.25 20.09
CA VAL A 234 -5.32 3.23 19.57
C VAL A 234 -5.37 2.65 18.16
N GLN A 235 -4.39 2.97 17.32
CA GLN A 235 -4.34 2.46 15.97
C GLN A 235 -4.06 0.95 15.96
N ASN A 236 -3.14 0.45 16.78
CA ASN A 236 -2.96 -0.98 17.00
C ASN A 236 -4.26 -1.63 17.51
N ALA A 237 -4.99 -1.03 18.44
CA ALA A 237 -6.29 -1.58 18.89
C ALA A 237 -7.34 -1.63 17.77
N ARG A 238 -7.33 -0.68 16.83
CA ARG A 238 -8.18 -0.71 15.62
C ARG A 238 -7.75 -1.81 14.66
N VAL A 239 -6.45 -2.06 14.50
CA VAL A 239 -5.92 -3.20 13.75
C VAL A 239 -6.39 -4.51 14.36
N VAL A 240 -6.25 -4.71 15.68
CA VAL A 240 -6.74 -5.93 16.35
C VAL A 240 -8.23 -6.18 16.07
N ARG A 241 -9.07 -5.14 16.15
CA ARG A 241 -10.49 -5.24 15.81
C ARG A 241 -10.73 -5.61 14.35
N ALA A 242 -10.05 -4.93 13.42
CA ALA A 242 -10.22 -5.20 12.00
C ALA A 242 -9.71 -6.59 11.61
N ALA A 243 -8.53 -6.99 12.13
CA ALA A 243 -7.91 -8.29 11.92
C ALA A 243 -8.82 -9.43 12.42
N GLU A 244 -9.36 -9.34 13.64
CA GLU A 244 -10.28 -10.33 14.19
C GLU A 244 -11.48 -10.56 13.25
N SER A 245 -12.09 -9.47 12.76
CA SER A 245 -13.22 -9.54 11.84
C SER A 245 -12.80 -10.06 10.45
N TYR A 246 -11.64 -9.62 9.95
CA TYR A 246 -11.09 -10.06 8.66
C TYR A 246 -10.86 -11.57 8.62
N TYR A 247 -10.18 -12.12 9.64
CA TYR A 247 -9.85 -13.54 9.65
C TYR A 247 -11.09 -14.43 9.70
N ARG A 248 -12.20 -13.95 10.28
CA ARG A 248 -13.51 -14.62 10.16
C ARG A 248 -14.09 -14.52 8.74
N VAL A 249 -14.21 -13.30 8.21
CA VAL A 249 -14.86 -13.03 6.91
C VAL A 249 -14.13 -13.67 5.73
N MET A 250 -12.81 -13.87 5.85
CA MET A 250 -11.99 -14.58 4.86
C MET A 250 -12.53 -15.98 4.51
N TYR A 251 -13.21 -16.66 5.44
CA TYR A 251 -13.84 -17.97 5.20
C TYR A 251 -15.28 -17.89 4.67
N GLN A 252 -15.83 -16.69 4.53
CA GLN A 252 -17.22 -16.43 4.12
C GLN A 252 -17.31 -15.88 2.69
N GLY A 253 -16.37 -15.02 2.28
CA GLY A 253 -16.34 -14.45 0.93
C GLY A 253 -15.09 -13.63 0.61
N SER A 254 -14.63 -13.71 -0.64
CA SER A 254 -13.45 -12.97 -1.12
C SER A 254 -13.71 -11.48 -1.24
N THR A 255 -14.90 -11.06 -1.70
CA THR A 255 -15.26 -9.65 -1.85
C THR A 255 -15.39 -8.95 -0.51
N GLU A 256 -16.02 -9.58 0.49
CA GLU A 256 -16.21 -9.00 1.82
C GLU A 256 -14.88 -8.83 2.56
N SER A 257 -13.99 -9.82 2.47
CA SER A 257 -12.67 -9.74 3.11
C SER A 257 -11.78 -8.69 2.44
N TRP A 258 -11.82 -8.58 1.11
CA TRP A 258 -11.17 -7.51 0.35
C TRP A 258 -11.66 -6.13 0.80
N ASN A 259 -12.97 -5.92 0.76
CA ASN A 259 -13.61 -4.65 1.12
C ASN A 259 -13.33 -4.23 2.56
N LEU A 260 -13.27 -5.18 3.50
CA LEU A 260 -12.90 -4.89 4.89
C LEU A 260 -11.45 -4.38 4.98
N ARG A 261 -10.52 -5.03 4.28
CA ARG A 261 -9.10 -4.64 4.25
C ARG A 261 -8.92 -3.23 3.70
N ASP A 262 -9.43 -2.93 2.52
CA ASP A 262 -9.30 -1.60 1.92
C ASP A 262 -10.02 -0.51 2.71
N ARG A 263 -11.18 -0.81 3.30
CA ARG A 263 -11.86 0.12 4.22
C ARG A 263 -11.01 0.43 5.44
N HIS A 264 -10.30 -0.56 5.98
CA HIS A 264 -9.37 -0.34 7.07
C HIS A 264 -8.21 0.54 6.63
N MET A 265 -7.53 0.22 5.52
CA MET A 265 -6.41 1.02 5.00
C MET A 265 -6.80 2.50 4.82
N PHE A 266 -7.98 2.74 4.22
CA PHE A 266 -8.52 4.09 4.08
C PHE A 266 -8.81 4.76 5.43
N SER A 267 -9.44 4.05 6.38
CA SER A 267 -9.74 4.59 7.72
C SER A 267 -8.47 4.96 8.49
N THR A 268 -7.41 4.16 8.33
CA THR A 268 -6.08 4.41 8.91
C THR A 268 -5.43 5.64 8.29
N LEU A 269 -5.49 5.79 6.97
CA LEU A 269 -5.01 7.00 6.29
C LEU A 269 -5.75 8.26 6.76
N GLN A 270 -7.09 8.21 6.90
CA GLN A 270 -7.87 9.33 7.44
C GLN A 270 -7.46 9.66 8.88
N ALA A 271 -7.23 8.64 9.72
CA ALA A 271 -6.77 8.85 11.09
C ALA A 271 -5.38 9.49 11.14
N LEU A 272 -4.46 9.12 10.23
CA LEU A 272 -3.14 9.72 10.08
C LEU A 272 -3.21 11.20 9.67
N LEU A 273 -3.99 11.51 8.63
CA LEU A 273 -4.20 12.88 8.17
C LEU A 273 -4.80 13.74 9.29
N ALA A 274 -5.83 13.25 9.97
CA ALA A 274 -6.46 13.96 11.08
C ALA A 274 -5.53 14.13 12.29
N HIS A 275 -4.69 13.14 12.60
CA HIS A 275 -3.74 13.22 13.70
C HIS A 275 -2.63 14.25 13.43
N ARG A 276 -2.17 14.34 12.18
CA ARG A 276 -1.14 15.29 11.76
C ARG A 276 -1.68 16.72 11.61
N GLY A 277 -2.94 16.87 11.21
CA GLY A 277 -3.66 18.15 11.15
C GLY A 277 -4.22 18.50 9.77
N ASP A 278 -4.99 19.59 9.68
CA ASP A 278 -5.80 19.92 8.50
C ASP A 278 -4.98 20.17 7.21
N GLY A 279 -3.71 20.57 7.34
CA GLY A 279 -2.79 20.77 6.21
C GLY A 279 -1.93 19.56 5.87
N ALA A 280 -2.12 18.42 6.53
CA ALA A 280 -1.29 17.25 6.32
C ALA A 280 -1.49 16.66 4.92
N LYS A 281 -0.37 16.35 4.26
CA LYS A 281 -0.32 15.69 2.96
C LYS A 281 0.36 14.33 3.07
N ALA A 282 -0.16 13.35 2.33
CA ALA A 282 0.31 11.97 2.38
C ALA A 282 0.65 11.41 1.00
N VAL A 283 1.76 10.68 0.93
CA VAL A 283 2.06 9.80 -0.21
C VAL A 283 1.76 8.37 0.21
N VAL A 284 0.96 7.66 -0.58
CA VAL A 284 0.56 6.27 -0.33
C VAL A 284 1.24 5.35 -1.34
N TRP A 285 1.90 4.29 -0.89
CA TRP A 285 2.45 3.24 -1.77
C TRP A 285 1.66 1.95 -1.57
N ALA A 286 0.97 1.50 -2.62
CA ALA A 286 0.24 0.24 -2.62
C ALA A 286 0.16 -0.33 -4.03
N HIS A 287 -0.33 -1.55 -4.19
CA HIS A 287 -0.52 -2.14 -5.52
C HIS A 287 -1.53 -1.36 -6.38
N ASN A 288 -1.43 -1.43 -7.72
CA ASN A 288 -2.40 -0.80 -8.63
C ASN A 288 -3.85 -1.20 -8.32
N SER A 289 -4.07 -2.46 -7.90
CA SER A 289 -5.38 -2.97 -7.47
C SER A 289 -5.95 -2.26 -6.23
N HIS A 290 -5.10 -1.62 -5.43
CA HIS A 290 -5.49 -0.82 -4.28
C HIS A 290 -5.57 0.69 -4.61
N VAL A 291 -4.64 1.19 -5.43
CA VAL A 291 -4.46 2.63 -5.70
C VAL A 291 -5.42 3.19 -6.76
N GLY A 292 -5.81 2.40 -7.76
CA GLY A 292 -6.73 2.86 -8.80
C GLY A 292 -8.16 3.05 -8.27
N ASN A 293 -9.04 3.69 -9.03
CA ASN A 293 -10.47 3.68 -8.73
C ASN A 293 -11.09 2.33 -9.13
N ALA A 294 -11.42 1.48 -8.14
CA ALA A 294 -11.95 0.13 -8.39
C ALA A 294 -13.26 0.12 -9.19
N ALA A 295 -14.14 1.10 -9.03
CA ALA A 295 -15.37 1.22 -9.83
C ALA A 295 -15.13 1.24 -11.36
N ALA A 296 -13.91 1.58 -11.80
CA ALA A 296 -13.48 1.57 -13.20
C ALA A 296 -12.88 0.22 -13.66
N THR A 297 -12.93 -0.84 -12.85
CA THR A 297 -12.34 -2.14 -13.15
C THR A 297 -13.33 -3.29 -12.93
N ALA A 298 -13.00 -4.47 -13.44
CA ALA A 298 -13.77 -5.68 -13.22
C ALA A 298 -13.96 -6.02 -11.73
N MET A 299 -12.99 -5.67 -10.88
CA MET A 299 -13.09 -5.85 -9.42
C MET A 299 -14.25 -5.00 -8.86
N GLY A 300 -14.36 -3.75 -9.29
CA GLY A 300 -15.50 -2.87 -8.97
C GLY A 300 -16.84 -3.40 -9.40
N TRP A 301 -16.91 -3.94 -10.62
CA TRP A 301 -18.14 -4.49 -11.17
C TRP A 301 -18.61 -5.75 -10.44
N GLU A 302 -17.70 -6.44 -9.76
CA GLU A 302 -17.97 -7.58 -8.88
C GLU A 302 -18.23 -7.18 -7.41
N GLY A 303 -18.30 -5.87 -7.12
CA GLY A 303 -18.65 -5.32 -5.81
C GLY A 303 -17.46 -5.06 -4.88
N GLN A 304 -16.23 -5.12 -5.38
CA GLN A 304 -15.03 -4.75 -4.62
C GLN A 304 -14.75 -3.26 -4.73
N PHE A 305 -14.41 -2.59 -3.64
CA PHE A 305 -13.86 -1.23 -3.66
C PHE A 305 -12.44 -1.25 -3.11
N ASN A 306 -11.71 -0.15 -3.30
CA ASN A 306 -10.33 -0.04 -2.82
C ASN A 306 -10.00 1.35 -2.22
N ILE A 307 -8.81 1.48 -1.63
CA ILE A 307 -8.37 2.75 -1.03
C ILE A 307 -8.32 3.91 -2.05
N GLY A 308 -7.99 3.64 -3.31
CA GLY A 308 -7.98 4.63 -4.39
C GLY A 308 -9.35 5.25 -4.65
N GLU A 309 -10.37 4.41 -4.82
CA GLU A 309 -11.77 4.83 -4.93
C GLU A 309 -12.22 5.62 -3.71
N LEU A 310 -11.95 5.12 -2.50
CA LEU A 310 -12.34 5.80 -1.26
C LEU A 310 -11.65 7.16 -1.09
N CYS A 311 -10.38 7.27 -1.49
CA CYS A 311 -9.65 8.54 -1.51
C CYS A 311 -10.25 9.52 -2.53
N ARG A 312 -10.61 9.04 -3.72
CA ARG A 312 -11.29 9.86 -4.72
C ARG A 312 -12.63 10.37 -4.21
N MET A 313 -13.42 9.52 -3.56
CA MET A 313 -14.71 9.91 -2.99
C MET A 313 -14.59 10.95 -1.88
N ALA A 314 -13.55 10.84 -1.05
CA ALA A 314 -13.37 11.71 0.12
C ALA A 314 -12.69 13.05 -0.22
N HIS A 315 -11.74 13.06 -1.16
CA HIS A 315 -10.87 14.20 -1.44
C HIS A 315 -11.01 14.76 -2.87
N GLY A 316 -11.82 14.13 -3.74
CA GLY A 316 -12.04 14.61 -5.10
C GLY A 316 -10.74 14.75 -5.90
N ASP A 317 -10.50 15.94 -6.46
CA ASP A 317 -9.30 16.25 -7.24
C ASP A 317 -8.03 16.45 -6.40
N GLU A 318 -8.16 16.53 -5.07
CA GLU A 318 -7.03 16.54 -4.13
C GLU A 318 -6.47 15.13 -3.86
N ALA A 319 -7.13 14.07 -4.36
CA ALA A 319 -6.56 12.73 -4.45
C ALA A 319 -6.06 12.47 -5.88
N VAL A 320 -4.75 12.26 -6.02
CA VAL A 320 -4.12 11.91 -7.29
C VAL A 320 -3.75 10.44 -7.29
N LEU A 321 -4.25 9.70 -8.29
CA LEU A 321 -4.03 8.25 -8.43
C LEU A 321 -3.06 7.98 -9.59
N ILE A 322 -1.86 7.48 -9.30
CA ILE A 322 -0.82 7.23 -10.30
C ILE A 322 -0.57 5.73 -10.39
N GLY A 323 -0.91 5.13 -11.53
CA GLY A 323 -0.64 3.71 -11.81
C GLY A 323 0.74 3.51 -12.44
N PHE A 324 1.26 2.28 -12.36
CA PHE A 324 2.54 1.90 -12.95
C PHE A 324 2.39 0.65 -13.79
N GLY A 325 3.16 0.51 -14.87
CA GLY A 325 3.10 -0.65 -15.75
C GLY A 325 4.45 -1.05 -16.33
N THR A 326 4.55 -2.32 -16.72
CA THR A 326 5.71 -2.88 -17.44
C THR A 326 5.30 -3.92 -18.48
N ASP A 327 6.09 -4.07 -19.54
CA ASP A 327 5.91 -5.12 -20.56
C ASP A 327 6.60 -6.42 -20.17
N THR A 328 7.93 -6.38 -20.00
CA THR A 328 8.76 -7.57 -19.76
C THR A 328 9.82 -7.31 -18.71
N GLY A 329 10.51 -8.36 -18.28
CA GLY A 329 11.57 -8.25 -17.29
C GLY A 329 11.56 -9.41 -16.32
N THR A 330 12.05 -9.15 -15.11
CA THR A 330 11.96 -10.08 -13.98
C THR A 330 11.24 -9.46 -12.80
N VAL A 331 10.67 -10.31 -11.95
CA VAL A 331 9.95 -9.91 -10.72
C VAL A 331 10.28 -10.89 -9.60
N ALA A 332 10.45 -10.39 -8.37
CA ALA A 332 10.52 -11.22 -7.17
C ALA A 332 9.11 -11.66 -6.74
N ALA A 333 8.79 -12.94 -6.87
CA ALA A 333 7.48 -13.48 -6.53
C ALA A 333 7.57 -14.96 -6.15
N ALA A 334 6.58 -15.46 -5.41
CA ALA A 334 6.47 -16.90 -5.11
C ALA A 334 5.56 -17.63 -6.10
N SER A 335 5.64 -18.96 -6.13
CA SER A 335 4.70 -19.83 -6.88
C SER A 335 3.35 -20.00 -6.19
N ASP A 336 3.36 -20.04 -4.86
CA ASP A 336 2.19 -20.14 -4.00
C ASP A 336 2.38 -19.28 -2.74
N TRP A 337 1.29 -19.09 -2.00
CA TRP A 337 1.34 -18.43 -0.70
C TRP A 337 2.28 -19.19 0.25
N ASP A 338 3.06 -18.45 1.05
CA ASP A 338 4.09 -18.96 1.97
C ASP A 338 5.23 -19.78 1.33
N GLN A 339 5.33 -19.83 0.00
CA GLN A 339 6.49 -20.44 -0.67
C GLN A 339 7.70 -19.48 -0.73
N PRO A 340 8.92 -19.99 -0.92
CA PRO A 340 10.11 -19.16 -1.10
C PRO A 340 9.99 -18.15 -2.25
N MET A 341 10.72 -17.05 -2.14
CA MET A 341 10.85 -16.09 -3.23
C MET A 341 11.62 -16.70 -4.40
N GLU A 342 11.13 -16.45 -5.61
CA GLU A 342 11.81 -16.76 -6.85
C GLU A 342 11.94 -15.49 -7.72
N VAL A 343 13.02 -15.39 -8.47
CA VAL A 343 13.12 -14.40 -9.55
C VAL A 343 12.46 -14.99 -10.79
N LYS A 344 11.29 -14.46 -11.15
CA LYS A 344 10.45 -14.98 -12.24
C LYS A 344 10.46 -14.05 -13.44
N THR A 345 10.43 -14.61 -14.64
CA THR A 345 10.32 -13.85 -15.89
C THR A 345 8.88 -13.39 -16.10
N VAL A 346 8.67 -12.09 -16.25
CA VAL A 346 7.36 -11.53 -16.61
C VAL A 346 7.11 -11.82 -18.09
N ARG A 347 5.95 -12.39 -18.41
CA ARG A 347 5.58 -12.68 -19.80
C ARG A 347 5.40 -11.37 -20.58
N PRO A 348 5.59 -11.35 -21.91
CA PRO A 348 5.27 -10.19 -22.72
C PRO A 348 3.83 -9.72 -22.55
N ALA A 349 3.62 -8.41 -22.58
CA ALA A 349 2.30 -7.80 -22.46
C ALA A 349 1.35 -8.32 -23.55
N ARG A 350 0.11 -8.58 -23.16
CA ARG A 350 -0.87 -9.16 -24.07
C ARG A 350 -1.34 -8.15 -25.11
N PRO A 351 -1.60 -8.54 -26.36
CA PRO A 351 -2.07 -7.61 -27.39
C PRO A 351 -3.37 -6.85 -27.06
N ASP A 352 -4.19 -7.38 -26.15
CA ASP A 352 -5.45 -6.79 -25.67
C ASP A 352 -5.28 -5.97 -24.36
N SER A 353 -4.06 -5.65 -23.96
CA SER A 353 -3.74 -4.95 -22.71
C SER A 353 -3.25 -3.51 -22.90
N TYR A 354 -3.46 -2.67 -21.88
CA TYR A 354 -2.90 -1.32 -21.84
C TYR A 354 -1.37 -1.35 -21.86
N GLU A 355 -0.73 -2.32 -21.19
CA GLU A 355 0.72 -2.49 -21.21
C GLU A 355 1.23 -2.65 -22.65
N HIS A 356 0.52 -3.40 -23.50
CA HIS A 356 0.88 -3.52 -24.90
C HIS A 356 0.68 -2.21 -25.68
N ALA A 357 -0.33 -1.40 -25.34
CA ALA A 357 -0.52 -0.08 -25.94
C ALA A 357 0.65 0.86 -25.59
N PHE A 358 1.11 0.86 -24.33
CA PHE A 358 2.27 1.64 -23.89
C PHE A 358 3.59 1.13 -24.51
N LEU A 359 3.79 -0.18 -24.60
CA LEU A 359 4.93 -0.75 -25.32
C LEU A 359 4.96 -0.26 -26.78
N ARG A 360 3.82 -0.32 -27.46
CA ARG A 360 3.69 0.10 -28.87
C ARG A 360 3.82 1.61 -29.07
N ALA A 361 3.62 2.40 -28.02
CA ALA A 361 3.87 3.84 -28.04
C ALA A 361 5.36 4.17 -28.21
N GLY A 362 6.26 3.23 -27.88
CA GLY A 362 7.69 3.30 -28.23
C GLY A 362 8.57 4.05 -27.23
N HIS A 363 8.07 4.35 -26.04
CA HIS A 363 8.86 4.92 -24.95
C HIS A 363 9.45 3.82 -24.07
N ASP A 364 10.76 3.89 -23.79
CA ASP A 364 11.40 2.98 -22.84
C ASP A 364 10.93 3.25 -21.41
N ARG A 365 10.77 4.52 -21.05
CA ARG A 365 10.21 4.99 -19.78
C ARG A 365 9.49 6.30 -19.99
N ALA A 366 8.27 6.44 -19.48
CA ALA A 366 7.50 7.67 -19.65
C ALA A 366 6.48 7.91 -18.53
N LEU A 367 6.18 9.18 -18.31
CA LEU A 367 4.99 9.64 -17.58
C LEU A 367 3.93 10.03 -18.60
N THR A 368 2.72 9.52 -18.45
CA THR A 368 1.57 9.96 -19.25
C THR A 368 0.46 10.40 -18.32
N GLU A 369 -0.09 11.61 -18.52
CA GLU A 369 -1.10 12.20 -17.64
C GLU A 369 -2.37 12.57 -18.41
N TRP A 370 -3.55 12.38 -17.80
CA TRP A 370 -4.85 12.74 -18.38
C TRP A 370 -5.84 13.32 -17.35
N ARG A 371 -5.35 13.99 -16.30
CA ARG A 371 -6.19 14.69 -15.31
C ARG A 371 -7.15 15.69 -15.95
N ASN A 372 -6.73 16.36 -17.02
CA ASN A 372 -7.66 17.14 -17.84
C ASN A 372 -8.59 16.21 -18.63
N ARG A 373 -9.72 15.86 -18.02
CA ARG A 373 -10.75 14.96 -18.57
C ARG A 373 -11.33 15.39 -19.92
N LYS A 374 -11.15 16.66 -20.31
CA LYS A 374 -11.60 17.19 -21.61
C LYS A 374 -10.51 17.15 -22.70
N GLY A 375 -9.28 16.77 -22.33
CA GLY A 375 -8.15 16.66 -23.24
C GLY A 375 -8.32 15.54 -24.29
N PRO A 376 -7.59 15.62 -25.41
CA PRO A 376 -7.68 14.62 -26.48
C PRO A 376 -7.33 13.22 -26.00
N LEU A 377 -6.26 13.07 -25.20
CA LEU A 377 -5.86 11.78 -24.64
C LEU A 377 -6.95 11.18 -23.73
N ALA A 378 -7.49 12.00 -22.80
CA ALA A 378 -8.52 11.54 -21.88
C ALA A 378 -9.74 10.98 -22.60
N ARG A 379 -10.21 11.64 -23.68
CA ARG A 379 -11.35 11.17 -24.48
C ARG A 379 -11.08 9.83 -25.17
N ILE A 380 -9.89 9.64 -25.72
CA ILE A 380 -9.49 8.38 -26.36
C ILE A 380 -9.43 7.26 -25.32
N LEU A 381 -8.82 7.53 -24.15
CA LEU A 381 -8.77 6.55 -23.05
C LEU A 381 -10.17 6.23 -22.51
N GLN A 382 -11.07 7.21 -22.40
CA GLN A 382 -12.46 7.01 -21.96
C GLN A 382 -13.28 6.14 -22.91
N ALA A 383 -12.94 6.15 -24.21
CA ALA A 383 -13.56 5.29 -25.20
C ALA A 383 -12.95 3.86 -25.22
N SER A 384 -11.93 3.60 -24.40
CA SER A 384 -11.16 2.36 -24.40
C SER A 384 -11.47 1.50 -23.17
N LEU A 385 -11.64 0.20 -23.40
CA LEU A 385 -11.67 -0.82 -22.35
C LEU A 385 -10.69 -1.92 -22.73
N ALA A 386 -9.69 -2.18 -21.88
CA ALA A 386 -8.64 -3.15 -22.16
C ALA A 386 -8.23 -3.90 -20.89
N ARG A 387 -7.36 -4.89 -21.07
CA ARG A 387 -6.77 -5.63 -19.95
C ARG A 387 -5.70 -4.79 -19.25
N GLU A 388 -5.66 -4.88 -17.93
CA GLU A 388 -4.57 -4.34 -17.10
C GLU A 388 -3.92 -5.48 -16.33
N ARG A 389 -2.58 -5.48 -16.29
CA ARG A 389 -1.79 -6.46 -15.55
C ARG A 389 -1.71 -6.11 -14.07
N ALA A 390 -1.87 -7.12 -13.23
CA ALA A 390 -1.74 -7.02 -11.78
C ALA A 390 -1.08 -8.29 -11.20
N ILE A 391 0.21 -8.21 -10.90
CA ILE A 391 0.99 -9.32 -10.35
C ILE A 391 1.23 -9.08 -8.86
N GLY A 392 0.55 -9.85 -8.01
CA GLY A 392 0.76 -9.78 -6.57
C GLY A 392 2.10 -10.41 -6.12
N VAL A 393 2.12 -10.81 -4.85
CA VAL A 393 3.27 -11.49 -4.21
C VAL A 393 3.46 -12.93 -4.73
N VAL A 394 2.39 -13.49 -5.31
CA VAL A 394 2.36 -14.75 -6.04
C VAL A 394 2.26 -14.45 -7.53
N TYR A 395 3.10 -15.10 -8.33
CA TYR A 395 3.05 -14.99 -9.80
C TYR A 395 3.10 -16.36 -10.46
N ARG A 396 2.09 -16.65 -11.29
CA ARG A 396 1.98 -17.87 -12.09
C ARG A 396 1.90 -17.54 -13.58
N PRO A 397 3.05 -17.54 -14.30
CA PRO A 397 3.09 -17.25 -15.73
C PRO A 397 2.13 -18.12 -16.57
N GLU A 398 1.92 -19.36 -16.15
CA GLU A 398 1.13 -20.38 -16.84
C GLU A 398 -0.36 -20.01 -16.89
N THR A 399 -0.85 -19.27 -15.89
CA THR A 399 -2.26 -18.86 -15.73
C THR A 399 -2.43 -17.34 -15.68
N GLU A 400 -1.46 -16.60 -16.24
CA GLU A 400 -1.37 -15.14 -16.11
C GLU A 400 -2.64 -14.40 -16.54
N LEU A 401 -3.25 -14.79 -17.66
CA LEU A 401 -4.50 -14.16 -18.13
C LEU A 401 -5.63 -14.27 -17.10
N GLN A 402 -5.75 -15.42 -16.45
CA GLN A 402 -6.82 -15.70 -15.50
C GLN A 402 -6.54 -15.10 -14.11
N SER A 403 -5.26 -15.03 -13.73
CA SER A 403 -4.86 -14.76 -12.34
C SER A 403 -4.29 -13.35 -12.13
N HIS A 404 -3.81 -12.71 -13.20
CA HIS A 404 -3.01 -11.50 -13.15
C HIS A 404 -3.43 -10.45 -14.19
N TYR A 405 -4.62 -10.59 -14.77
CA TYR A 405 -5.22 -9.57 -15.63
C TYR A 405 -6.69 -9.38 -15.30
N PHE A 406 -7.15 -8.13 -15.31
CA PHE A 406 -8.57 -7.77 -15.23
C PHE A 406 -8.94 -6.77 -16.33
N ASP A 407 -10.24 -6.65 -16.63
CA ASP A 407 -10.73 -5.58 -17.52
C ASP A 407 -10.75 -4.25 -16.75
N ALA A 408 -10.25 -3.20 -17.39
CA ALA A 408 -10.12 -1.87 -16.79
C ALA A 408 -10.47 -0.77 -17.79
N ALA A 409 -11.03 0.33 -17.27
CA ALA A 409 -11.16 1.61 -17.97
C ALA A 409 -10.11 2.58 -17.42
N LEU A 410 -8.90 2.56 -18.00
CA LEU A 410 -7.71 3.22 -17.46
C LEU A 410 -7.91 4.72 -17.19
N ALA A 411 -8.70 5.40 -18.04
CA ALA A 411 -9.01 6.81 -17.86
C ALA A 411 -9.63 7.08 -16.50
N GLU A 412 -10.64 6.30 -16.11
CA GLU A 412 -11.41 6.51 -14.88
C GLU A 412 -10.75 5.89 -13.65
N GLN A 413 -9.80 4.98 -13.87
CA GLN A 413 -9.05 4.32 -12.81
C GLN A 413 -7.91 5.18 -12.26
N PHE A 414 -7.15 5.85 -13.13
CA PHE A 414 -5.98 6.64 -12.74
C PHE A 414 -6.04 8.06 -13.32
N ASP A 415 -5.16 8.93 -12.81
CA ASP A 415 -4.92 10.27 -13.32
C ASP A 415 -3.68 10.36 -14.21
N ALA A 416 -2.71 9.49 -13.93
CA ALA A 416 -1.47 9.38 -14.64
C ALA A 416 -0.93 7.94 -14.58
N TRP A 417 -0.02 7.64 -15.48
CA TRP A 417 0.63 6.33 -15.60
C TRP A 417 2.13 6.48 -15.80
N VAL A 418 2.88 5.74 -15.01
CA VAL A 418 4.34 5.62 -15.13
C VAL A 418 4.66 4.30 -15.80
N TRP A 419 5.31 4.38 -16.96
CA TRP A 419 5.64 3.24 -17.79
C TRP A 419 7.13 2.91 -17.74
N PHE A 420 7.45 1.62 -17.69
CA PHE A 420 8.78 1.06 -17.92
C PHE A 420 8.67 -0.10 -18.91
N ALA A 421 9.35 -0.05 -20.06
CA ALA A 421 9.29 -1.14 -21.03
C ALA A 421 9.93 -2.44 -20.50
N HIS A 422 11.00 -2.31 -19.72
CA HIS A 422 11.73 -3.42 -19.12
C HIS A 422 12.02 -3.15 -17.65
N THR A 423 11.88 -4.18 -16.82
CA THR A 423 12.09 -4.09 -15.37
C THR A 423 12.88 -5.27 -14.81
N ALA A 424 13.40 -5.13 -13.59
CA ALA A 424 14.14 -6.16 -12.88
C ALA A 424 13.54 -6.45 -11.50
N ALA A 425 13.73 -7.68 -11.01
CA ALA A 425 13.33 -8.06 -9.67
C ALA A 425 14.05 -7.22 -8.61
N VAL A 426 13.36 -6.90 -7.51
CA VAL A 426 14.00 -6.31 -6.32
C VAL A 426 15.08 -7.23 -5.78
N THR A 427 16.08 -6.65 -5.10
CA THR A 427 17.08 -7.43 -4.35
C THR A 427 16.66 -7.46 -2.87
N PRO A 428 16.22 -8.61 -2.33
CA PRO A 428 15.91 -8.74 -0.91
C PRO A 428 17.13 -8.43 -0.05
N LEU A 429 16.91 -7.95 1.17
CA LEU A 429 17.98 -7.85 2.15
C LEU A 429 18.19 -9.21 2.81
N ASP A 430 19.37 -9.79 2.59
CA ASP A 430 19.85 -10.91 3.37
C ASP A 430 19.90 -10.53 4.86
N GLY A 431 19.69 -11.49 5.76
CA GLY A 431 19.70 -11.25 7.21
C GLY A 431 20.94 -10.50 7.70
N GLY A 432 20.75 -9.47 8.52
CA GLY A 432 21.85 -8.75 9.20
C GLY A 432 21.67 -7.23 9.22
N ARG A 433 22.32 -6.57 10.18
CA ARG A 433 22.43 -5.12 10.25
C ARG A 433 23.71 -4.67 9.50
N PRO A 434 23.65 -3.73 8.54
CA PRO A 434 24.83 -3.20 7.88
C PRO A 434 25.85 -2.67 8.89
N HIS A 435 27.14 -2.83 8.60
CA HIS A 435 28.20 -2.34 9.47
C HIS A 435 28.07 -0.82 9.65
N GLY A 436 27.94 -0.35 10.90
CA GLY A 436 27.80 1.08 11.23
C GLY A 436 26.36 1.63 11.23
N ALA A 437 25.35 0.87 10.77
CA ALA A 437 23.94 1.26 10.97
C ALA A 437 23.62 1.33 12.48
N PRO A 438 22.64 2.12 12.98
CA PRO A 438 22.28 2.18 14.41
C PRO A 438 21.43 0.98 14.86
N GLU A 439 21.29 0.77 16.18
CA GLU A 439 20.53 -0.37 16.75
C GLU A 439 19.06 -0.35 16.34
N THR A 440 18.54 0.83 16.04
CA THR A 440 17.17 1.03 15.57
C THR A 440 16.98 0.67 14.09
N TRP A 441 17.99 0.14 13.38
CA TRP A 441 17.83 -0.22 11.97
C TRP A 441 16.69 -1.24 11.76
N PRO A 442 15.57 -0.88 11.09
CA PRO A 442 14.35 -1.70 11.01
C PRO A 442 14.55 -3.13 10.53
N PHE A 443 15.53 -3.38 9.67
CA PHE A 443 15.78 -4.71 9.07
C PHE A 443 16.90 -5.50 9.77
N GLY A 444 17.37 -5.02 10.91
CA GLY A 444 18.29 -5.77 11.78
C GLY A 444 17.68 -7.08 12.30
N LEU A 445 18.54 -8.03 12.64
CA LEU A 445 18.18 -9.35 13.19
C LEU A 445 17.60 -9.26 14.60
#